data_AF-A0A4Q0QK97-F1
#
_entry.id   AF-A0A4Q0QK97-F1
#
_cell.length_a   1.000
_cell.length_b   1.000
_cell.length_c   1.000
_cell.angle_alpha   90.00
_cell.angle_beta   90.00
_cell.angle_gamma   90.00
#
_symmetry.space_group_name_H-M   'P 1'
#
loop_
_entity.id
_entity.type
_entity.pdbx_description
1 polymer ?
#
loop_
_entity_poly.entity_id
_entity_poly.type
_entity_poly.pdbx_seq_one_letter_code
_entity_poly.pdbx_strand_id
1 'polypeptide(L)'
;MATIEIDRDVATKPSTSRNLDLKLEVVVIPVSDVDRAKAFYTRLGWRLDADFASSSEWRVIQFTPPGSACSVIFGRNVTAAAPGSVRGLYLIVSDLEAARQDLLDRGIAVSEPFHGAGDVHAGPDEPYLFGSVRVSGADPERGSYSSFASFSDPDGNGWLFQEVTTRLPGRITADGTTFASQSDLAAALRRASVAHGEHETRIGGHDENWADWYADYIVREQAGLPLPS
;
A
#
# COMPACT_ATOMS: atom_id res chain seq x y z
N MET A 1 -0.65 12.51 26.84
CA MET A 1 0.32 12.28 25.76
C MET A 1 0.84 10.87 25.91
N ALA A 2 0.00 9.88 25.58
CA ALA A 2 0.51 8.53 25.41
C ALA A 2 1.13 8.50 24.01
N THR A 3 2.45 8.39 23.97
CA THR A 3 3.18 8.02 22.76
C THR A 3 2.55 6.73 22.26
N ILE A 4 2.18 6.66 20.98
CA ILE A 4 1.88 5.36 20.36
C ILE A 4 3.16 4.54 20.52
N GLU A 5 3.19 3.65 21.49
CA GLU A 5 4.21 2.61 21.59
C GLU A 5 3.96 1.67 20.41
N ILE A 6 4.49 2.06 19.25
CA ILE A 6 4.89 1.08 18.25
C ILE A 6 5.97 0.29 18.95
N ASP A 7 5.60 -0.86 19.52
CA ASP A 7 6.56 -1.82 19.99
C ASP A 7 7.35 -2.32 18.77
N ARG A 8 8.46 -1.63 18.50
CA ARG A 8 9.43 -1.98 17.47
C ARG A 8 10.19 -3.27 17.82
N ASP A 9 10.07 -3.73 19.08
CA ASP A 9 10.65 -4.98 19.58
C ASP A 9 9.70 -6.19 19.42
N VAL A 10 8.51 -6.03 18.81
CA VAL A 10 7.82 -7.17 18.17
C VAL A 10 8.55 -7.57 16.88
N ALA A 11 9.85 -7.81 16.98
CA ALA A 11 10.56 -8.67 16.07
C ALA A 11 9.89 -10.05 16.18
N THR A 12 8.94 -10.28 15.28
CA THR A 12 8.19 -11.53 15.22
C THR A 12 9.24 -12.61 15.00
N LYS A 13 9.48 -13.47 16.00
CA LYS A 13 10.27 -14.69 15.76
C LYS A 13 9.60 -15.38 14.57
N PRO A 14 10.26 -15.52 13.41
CA PRO A 14 9.63 -16.14 12.26
C PRO A 14 9.15 -17.52 12.72
N SER A 15 7.85 -17.77 12.55
CA SER A 15 7.26 -19.03 12.96
C SER A 15 8.03 -20.14 12.27
N THR A 16 8.42 -21.17 13.03
CA THR A 16 9.03 -22.41 12.51
C THR A 16 7.99 -23.26 11.76
N SER A 17 7.10 -22.61 11.01
CA SER A 17 6.27 -23.26 10.02
C SER A 17 7.21 -23.93 9.02
N ARG A 18 6.91 -25.17 8.62
CA ARG A 18 7.60 -25.80 7.49
C ARG A 18 7.55 -24.82 6.33
N ASN A 19 8.70 -24.47 5.72
CA ASN A 19 8.81 -23.58 4.56
C ASN A 19 7.78 -23.95 3.49
N LEU A 20 6.61 -23.33 3.56
CA LEU A 20 5.52 -23.46 2.61
C LEU A 20 5.14 -22.03 2.26
N ASP A 21 5.40 -21.65 1.00
CA ASP A 21 5.07 -20.33 0.52
C ASP A 21 3.54 -20.20 0.41
N LEU A 22 2.96 -19.34 1.24
CA LEU A 22 1.56 -18.94 1.14
C LEU A 22 1.50 -17.52 0.60
N LYS A 23 1.07 -17.38 -0.65
CA LYS A 23 0.97 -16.09 -1.35
C LYS A 23 -0.50 -15.69 -1.43
N LEU A 24 -0.80 -14.46 -0.99
CA LEU A 24 -2.09 -13.85 -1.27
C LEU A 24 -2.10 -13.41 -2.73
N GLU A 25 -2.66 -14.26 -3.58
CA GLU A 25 -2.64 -14.07 -5.04
C GLU A 25 -3.81 -13.20 -5.52
N VAL A 26 -5.00 -13.39 -4.93
CA VAL A 26 -6.23 -12.78 -5.45
C VAL A 26 -7.24 -12.48 -4.35
N VAL A 27 -7.91 -11.34 -4.47
CA VAL A 27 -9.07 -10.94 -3.67
C VAL A 27 -10.31 -10.87 -4.55
N VAL A 28 -11.42 -11.47 -4.11
CA VAL A 28 -12.69 -11.44 -4.85
C VAL A 28 -13.48 -10.18 -4.48
N ILE A 29 -13.88 -9.39 -5.47
CA ILE A 29 -14.68 -8.18 -5.31
C ILE A 29 -16.13 -8.44 -5.79
N PRO A 30 -17.14 -8.34 -4.91
CA PRO A 30 -18.54 -8.51 -5.30
C PRO A 30 -19.05 -7.26 -6.01
N VAL A 31 -19.57 -7.43 -7.23
CA VAL A 31 -20.08 -6.35 -8.08
C VAL A 31 -21.45 -6.73 -8.64
N SER A 32 -22.35 -5.76 -8.82
CA SER A 32 -23.68 -6.01 -9.41
C SER A 32 -23.67 -5.98 -10.95
N ASP A 33 -22.74 -5.24 -11.55
CA ASP A 33 -22.60 -5.10 -13.00
C ASP A 33 -21.11 -5.26 -13.41
N VAL A 34 -20.83 -6.34 -14.12
CA VAL A 34 -19.48 -6.75 -14.50
C VAL A 34 -18.83 -5.76 -15.49
N ASP A 35 -19.59 -5.21 -16.43
CA ASP A 35 -19.06 -4.29 -17.44
C ASP A 35 -18.84 -2.89 -16.86
N ARG A 36 -19.73 -2.44 -15.97
CA ARG A 36 -19.54 -1.19 -15.20
C ARG A 36 -18.31 -1.27 -14.31
N ALA A 37 -18.13 -2.39 -13.61
CA ALA A 37 -16.93 -2.63 -12.81
C ALA A 37 -15.67 -2.67 -13.69
N LYS A 38 -15.67 -3.42 -14.79
CA LYS A 38 -14.55 -3.47 -15.74
C LYS A 38 -14.14 -2.08 -16.22
N ALA A 39 -15.11 -1.24 -16.61
CA ALA A 39 -14.83 0.13 -17.05
C ALA A 39 -14.18 0.97 -15.93
N PHE A 40 -14.66 0.83 -14.69
CA PHE A 40 -14.08 1.52 -13.54
C PHE A 40 -12.64 1.08 -13.25
N TYR A 41 -12.38 -0.21 -13.11
CA TYR A 41 -11.05 -0.74 -12.82
C TYR A 41 -10.04 -0.48 -13.97
N THR A 42 -10.52 -0.42 -15.22
CA THR A 42 -9.71 0.05 -16.35
C THR A 42 -9.34 1.52 -16.20
N ARG A 43 -10.29 2.39 -15.80
CA ARG A 43 -10.03 3.82 -15.58
C ARG A 43 -9.05 4.09 -14.44
N LEU A 44 -8.99 3.22 -13.42
CA LEU A 44 -7.95 3.26 -12.39
C LEU A 44 -6.52 3.05 -12.96
N GLY A 45 -6.39 2.67 -14.23
CA GLY A 45 -5.10 2.36 -14.85
C GLY A 45 -4.54 1.00 -14.44
N TRP A 46 -5.39 0.11 -13.90
CA TRP A 46 -4.97 -1.24 -13.52
C TRP A 46 -4.84 -2.12 -14.75
N ARG A 47 -3.88 -3.05 -14.70
CA ARG A 47 -3.65 -3.98 -15.82
C ARG A 47 -4.77 -5.01 -15.85
N LEU A 48 -5.47 -5.11 -16.98
CA LEU A 48 -6.42 -6.19 -17.23
C LEU A 48 -5.65 -7.46 -17.55
N ASP A 49 -5.69 -8.45 -16.65
CA ASP A 49 -4.98 -9.72 -16.82
C ASP A 49 -5.84 -10.78 -17.50
N ALA A 50 -7.14 -10.78 -17.22
CA ALA A 50 -8.08 -11.76 -17.76
C ALA A 50 -9.50 -11.20 -17.91
N ASP A 51 -10.19 -11.66 -18.96
CA ASP A 51 -11.63 -11.53 -19.16
C ASP A 51 -12.11 -12.81 -19.86
N PHE A 52 -12.53 -13.80 -19.07
CA PHE A 52 -12.95 -15.11 -19.57
C PHE A 52 -14.44 -15.32 -19.36
N ALA A 53 -15.12 -15.75 -20.41
CA ALA A 53 -16.51 -16.19 -20.36
C ALA A 53 -16.63 -17.58 -21.00
N SER A 54 -17.31 -18.50 -20.33
CA SER A 54 -17.56 -19.87 -20.82
C SER A 54 -19.03 -20.13 -21.15
N SER A 55 -19.94 -19.26 -20.69
CA SER A 55 -21.38 -19.31 -20.97
C SER A 55 -22.05 -17.96 -20.62
N SER A 56 -23.36 -17.84 -20.84
CA SER A 56 -24.14 -16.71 -20.30
C SER A 56 -24.17 -16.69 -18.77
N GLU A 57 -23.91 -17.80 -18.09
CA GLU A 57 -24.04 -17.87 -16.63
C GLU A 57 -22.72 -17.62 -15.91
N TRP A 58 -21.60 -17.54 -16.61
CA TRP A 58 -20.30 -17.39 -15.98
C TRP A 58 -19.36 -16.51 -16.81
N ARG A 59 -18.82 -15.48 -16.15
CA ARG A 59 -17.77 -14.61 -16.67
C ARG A 59 -16.92 -14.15 -15.51
N VAL A 60 -15.61 -14.12 -15.69
CA VAL A 60 -14.66 -13.67 -14.69
C VAL A 60 -13.68 -12.66 -15.29
N ILE A 61 -13.40 -11.59 -14.55
CA ILE A 61 -12.49 -10.53 -14.92
C ILE A 61 -11.46 -10.37 -13.81
N GLN A 62 -10.19 -10.26 -14.19
CA GLN A 62 -9.08 -10.05 -13.28
C GLN A 62 -8.31 -8.77 -13.63
N PHE A 63 -8.02 -7.98 -12.60
CA PHE A 63 -7.15 -6.81 -12.71
C PHE A 63 -6.04 -6.85 -11.66
N THR A 64 -4.86 -6.35 -12.01
CA THR A 64 -3.75 -6.14 -11.06
C THR A 64 -3.47 -4.63 -10.90
N PRO A 65 -3.52 -4.10 -9.67
CA PRO A 65 -3.05 -2.75 -9.37
C PRO A 65 -1.56 -2.58 -9.74
N PRO A 66 -1.14 -1.42 -10.29
CA PRO A 66 0.26 -1.16 -10.57
C PRO A 66 1.15 -1.42 -9.35
N GLY A 67 2.20 -2.24 -9.53
CA GLY A 67 3.14 -2.62 -8.47
C GLY A 67 2.66 -3.68 -7.47
N SER A 68 1.39 -4.09 -7.51
CA SER A 68 0.91 -5.19 -6.66
C SER A 68 1.28 -6.56 -7.25
N ALA A 69 1.63 -7.51 -6.37
CA ALA A 69 1.68 -8.93 -6.71
C ALA A 69 0.30 -9.60 -6.59
N CYS A 70 -0.62 -9.01 -5.82
CA CYS A 70 -1.98 -9.51 -5.62
C CYS A 70 -2.95 -8.85 -6.60
N SER A 71 -3.83 -9.66 -7.19
CA SER A 71 -4.89 -9.25 -8.11
C SER A 71 -6.24 -9.07 -7.43
N VAL A 72 -7.17 -8.39 -8.11
CA VAL A 72 -8.61 -8.50 -7.84
C VAL A 72 -9.29 -9.31 -8.91
N ILE A 73 -10.34 -10.03 -8.53
CA ILE A 73 -11.19 -10.77 -9.45
C ILE A 73 -12.67 -10.50 -9.16
N PHE A 74 -13.47 -10.33 -10.20
CA PHE A 74 -14.91 -10.13 -10.10
C PHE A 74 -15.63 -10.68 -11.32
N GLY A 75 -16.93 -10.96 -11.21
CA GLY A 75 -17.67 -11.55 -12.32
C GLY A 75 -19.01 -12.18 -11.95
N ARG A 76 -19.67 -12.75 -12.96
CA ARG A 76 -20.95 -13.45 -12.81
C ARG A 76 -20.70 -14.85 -12.27
N ASN A 77 -21.42 -15.23 -11.21
CA ASN A 77 -21.24 -16.50 -10.50
C ASN A 77 -19.81 -16.73 -9.98
N VAL A 78 -19.17 -15.65 -9.50
CA VAL A 78 -17.81 -15.69 -8.89
C VAL A 78 -17.86 -15.66 -7.36
N THR A 79 -18.86 -15.01 -6.76
CA THR A 79 -19.03 -14.92 -5.29
C THR A 79 -20.51 -14.82 -4.90
N ALA A 80 -20.83 -15.27 -3.69
CA ALA A 80 -22.15 -15.09 -3.07
C ALA A 80 -22.22 -13.83 -2.17
N ALA A 81 -21.10 -13.12 -1.98
CA ALA A 81 -21.07 -11.88 -1.20
C ALA A 81 -21.88 -10.78 -1.87
N ALA A 82 -22.55 -9.95 -1.07
CA ALA A 82 -23.36 -8.85 -1.59
C ALA A 82 -22.47 -7.81 -2.32
N PRO A 83 -22.91 -7.27 -3.47
CA PRO A 83 -22.19 -6.18 -4.12
C PRO A 83 -21.91 -5.03 -3.15
N GLY A 84 -20.70 -4.50 -3.22
CA GLY A 84 -20.31 -3.40 -2.34
C GLY A 84 -20.07 -3.81 -0.88
N SER A 85 -19.94 -5.10 -0.55
CA SER A 85 -19.73 -5.53 0.84
C SER A 85 -18.25 -5.54 1.28
N VAL A 86 -17.30 -5.41 0.35
CA VAL A 86 -15.87 -5.45 0.71
C VAL A 86 -15.42 -4.09 1.23
N ARG A 87 -14.70 -4.10 2.35
CA ARG A 87 -14.12 -2.94 3.05
C ARG A 87 -12.72 -3.29 3.55
N GLY A 88 -11.93 -2.27 3.85
CA GLY A 88 -10.60 -2.45 4.45
C GLY A 88 -9.54 -2.99 3.48
N LEU A 89 -9.67 -2.70 2.18
CA LEU A 89 -8.61 -2.97 1.21
C LEU A 89 -7.61 -1.82 1.20
N TYR A 90 -6.33 -2.13 1.44
CA TYR A 90 -5.27 -1.13 1.51
C TYR A 90 -4.37 -1.19 0.28
N LEU A 91 -4.24 -0.05 -0.39
CA LEU A 91 -3.26 0.22 -1.44
C LEU A 91 -2.13 1.02 -0.82
N ILE A 92 -0.94 0.44 -0.76
CA ILE A 92 0.21 1.10 -0.16
C ILE A 92 0.89 2.00 -1.18
N VAL A 93 1.12 3.25 -0.82
CA VAL A 93 1.74 4.27 -1.68
C VAL A 93 2.89 4.94 -0.93
N SER A 94 3.92 5.40 -1.65
CA SER A 94 5.02 6.17 -1.06
C SER A 94 4.72 7.68 -0.97
N ASP A 95 3.73 8.14 -1.73
CA ASP A 95 3.31 9.54 -1.84
C ASP A 95 1.78 9.56 -2.00
N LEU A 96 1.09 9.91 -0.92
CA LEU A 96 -0.37 9.88 -0.87
C LEU A 96 -1.00 10.93 -1.80
N GLU A 97 -0.45 12.14 -1.78
CA GLU A 97 -0.98 13.26 -2.54
C GLU A 97 -0.84 13.01 -4.05
N ALA A 98 0.30 12.50 -4.51
CA ALA A 98 0.50 12.16 -5.91
C ALA A 98 -0.45 11.03 -6.38
N ALA A 99 -0.60 9.97 -5.58
CA ALA A 99 -1.52 8.87 -5.90
C ALA A 99 -2.99 9.34 -5.95
N ARG A 100 -3.38 10.20 -5.01
CA ARG A 100 -4.70 10.83 -5.00
C ARG A 100 -4.92 11.68 -6.25
N GLN A 101 -3.96 12.53 -6.60
CA GLN A 101 -4.08 13.42 -7.75
C GLN A 101 -4.20 12.64 -9.06
N ASP A 102 -3.41 11.58 -9.26
CA ASP A 102 -3.51 10.73 -10.47
C ASP A 102 -4.92 10.13 -10.63
N LEU A 103 -5.56 9.67 -9.54
CA LEU A 103 -6.94 9.17 -9.59
C LEU A 103 -7.97 10.27 -9.85
N LEU A 104 -7.80 11.46 -9.24
CA LEU A 104 -8.67 12.61 -9.49
C LEU A 104 -8.61 13.05 -10.95
N ASP A 105 -7.42 13.08 -11.55
CA ASP A 105 -7.20 13.43 -12.96
C ASP A 105 -7.87 12.42 -13.91
N ARG A 106 -8.08 11.18 -13.46
CA ARG A 106 -8.85 10.13 -14.15
C ARG A 106 -10.35 10.21 -13.89
N GLY A 107 -10.82 11.22 -13.14
CA GLY A 107 -12.22 11.44 -12.79
C GLY A 107 -12.75 10.49 -11.71
N ILE A 108 -11.87 9.90 -10.89
CA ILE A 108 -12.25 9.04 -9.78
C ILE A 108 -12.40 9.89 -8.53
N ALA A 109 -13.54 9.79 -7.85
CA ALA A 109 -13.76 10.50 -6.60
C ALA A 109 -12.91 9.87 -5.49
N VAL A 110 -12.02 10.67 -4.91
CA VAL A 110 -11.17 10.30 -3.77
C VAL A 110 -11.40 11.31 -2.65
N SER A 111 -11.55 10.83 -1.41
CA SER A 111 -11.67 11.69 -0.23
C SER A 111 -10.48 12.63 -0.10
N GLU A 112 -10.64 13.72 0.65
CA GLU A 112 -9.48 14.45 1.17
C GLU A 112 -8.60 13.52 2.04
N PRO A 113 -7.30 13.81 2.18
CA PRO A 113 -6.42 13.11 3.10
C PRO A 113 -6.95 13.18 4.54
N PHE A 114 -6.70 12.13 5.31
CA PHE A 114 -7.02 12.06 6.73
C PHE A 114 -6.00 11.22 7.50
N HIS A 115 -5.98 11.36 8.82
CA HIS A 115 -5.15 10.59 9.75
C HIS A 115 -5.91 10.24 11.04
N GLY A 116 -5.24 9.47 11.92
CA GLY A 116 -5.78 9.05 13.22
C GLY A 116 -5.86 10.16 14.25
N ALA A 117 -6.84 10.07 15.16
CA ALA A 117 -7.01 11.02 16.26
C ALA A 117 -6.17 10.68 17.51
N GLY A 118 -4.95 10.17 17.30
CA GLY A 118 -4.08 9.67 18.37
C GLY A 118 -4.75 8.55 19.17
N ASP A 119 -4.94 8.75 20.48
CA ASP A 119 -5.53 7.75 21.38
C ASP A 119 -7.05 7.54 21.21
N VAL A 120 -7.72 8.37 20.40
CA VAL A 120 -9.18 8.28 20.19
C VAL A 120 -9.48 7.40 18.97
N HIS A 121 -10.01 6.21 19.23
CA HIS A 121 -10.25 5.20 18.20
C HIS A 121 -11.74 5.01 17.84
N ALA A 122 -12.65 5.65 18.58
CA ALA A 122 -14.10 5.52 18.37
C ALA A 122 -14.74 6.85 17.99
N GLY A 123 -15.39 6.88 16.84
CA GLY A 123 -16.04 8.04 16.25
C GLY A 123 -17.14 7.67 15.25
N PRO A 124 -17.72 8.69 14.59
CA PRO A 124 -18.84 8.52 13.66
C PRO A 124 -18.43 8.11 12.25
N ASP A 125 -17.13 8.08 11.93
CA ASP A 125 -16.64 7.82 10.59
C ASP A 125 -16.64 6.32 10.26
N GLU A 126 -16.42 5.99 8.99
CA GLU A 126 -16.25 4.60 8.59
C GLU A 126 -14.93 4.02 9.16
N PRO A 127 -14.97 2.80 9.75
CA PRO A 127 -13.78 2.17 10.33
C PRO A 127 -12.63 1.96 9.34
N TYR A 128 -11.41 2.13 9.84
CA TYR A 128 -10.14 1.80 9.19
C TYR A 128 -9.13 1.33 10.24
N LEU A 129 -7.86 1.19 9.87
CA LEU A 129 -6.80 0.61 10.70
C LEU A 129 -6.67 1.27 12.08
N PHE A 130 -6.95 2.57 12.18
CA PHE A 130 -6.86 3.35 13.42
C PHE A 130 -8.22 3.69 14.06
N GLY A 131 -9.23 2.87 13.78
CA GLY A 131 -10.56 3.01 14.39
C GLY A 131 -11.56 3.74 13.49
N SER A 132 -12.50 4.46 14.09
CA SER A 132 -13.61 5.12 13.40
C SER A 132 -13.66 6.64 13.61
N VAL A 133 -12.50 7.24 13.91
CA VAL A 133 -12.30 8.69 13.93
C VAL A 133 -11.31 9.06 12.83
N ARG A 134 -11.71 9.93 11.92
CA ARG A 134 -10.85 10.47 10.86
C ARG A 134 -10.62 11.96 11.09
N VAL A 135 -9.37 12.35 11.30
CA VAL A 135 -8.98 13.77 11.39
C VAL A 135 -8.59 14.25 10.00
N SER A 136 -9.13 15.39 9.58
CA SER A 136 -8.84 15.97 8.26
C SER A 136 -7.37 16.34 8.09
N GLY A 137 -6.82 16.08 6.90
CA GLY A 137 -5.44 16.34 6.52
C GLY A 137 -4.55 15.10 6.65
N ALA A 138 -3.43 15.11 5.92
CA ALA A 138 -2.36 14.13 6.16
C ALA A 138 -1.81 14.30 7.58
N ASP A 139 -1.15 13.25 8.09
CA ASP A 139 -0.50 13.30 9.40
C ASP A 139 0.51 14.47 9.44
N PRO A 140 0.41 15.39 10.41
CA PRO A 140 1.27 16.57 10.47
C PRO A 140 2.76 16.25 10.63
N GLU A 141 3.08 15.11 11.25
CA GLU A 141 4.45 14.63 11.42
C GLU A 141 4.95 13.83 10.21
N ARG A 142 4.08 13.61 9.20
CA ARG A 142 4.30 12.73 8.04
C ARG A 142 4.85 11.37 8.46
N GLY A 143 4.32 10.84 9.57
CA GLY A 143 4.65 9.52 10.07
C GLY A 143 4.31 8.44 9.05
N SER A 144 5.23 7.49 8.84
CA SER A 144 4.94 6.32 8.02
C SER A 144 3.73 5.57 8.59
N TYR A 145 2.85 5.06 7.72
CA TYR A 145 1.58 4.41 8.03
C TYR A 145 0.46 5.32 8.52
N SER A 146 0.68 6.63 8.75
CA SER A 146 -0.27 7.50 9.46
C SER A 146 -1.25 8.28 8.56
N SER A 147 -0.94 8.45 7.27
CA SER A 147 -1.76 9.23 6.34
C SER A 147 -2.56 8.34 5.39
N PHE A 148 -3.83 8.69 5.17
CA PHE A 148 -4.78 7.92 4.38
C PHE A 148 -5.61 8.79 3.45
N ALA A 149 -6.14 8.18 2.38
CA ALA A 149 -7.25 8.69 1.60
C ALA A 149 -8.09 7.50 1.13
N SER A 150 -9.36 7.72 0.78
CA SER A 150 -10.28 6.62 0.44
C SER A 150 -11.04 6.87 -0.84
N PHE A 151 -11.38 5.80 -1.55
CA PHE A 151 -12.31 5.83 -2.68
C PHE A 151 -13.18 4.57 -2.68
N SER A 152 -14.22 4.57 -3.50
CA SER A 152 -15.11 3.42 -3.66
C SER A 152 -15.27 3.07 -5.13
N ASP A 153 -15.47 1.78 -5.40
CA ASP A 153 -15.92 1.35 -6.72
C ASP A 153 -17.42 1.70 -6.93
N PRO A 154 -17.98 1.48 -8.13
CA PRO A 154 -19.38 1.82 -8.43
C PRO A 154 -20.42 1.07 -7.61
N ASP A 155 -20.05 -0.03 -6.96
CA ASP A 155 -20.91 -0.83 -6.09
C ASP A 155 -20.73 -0.47 -4.61
N GLY A 156 -19.73 0.35 -4.29
CA GLY A 156 -19.43 0.81 -2.94
C GLY A 156 -18.36 -0.03 -2.22
N ASN A 157 -17.63 -0.92 -2.91
CA ASN A 157 -16.48 -1.59 -2.30
C ASN A 157 -15.39 -0.57 -1.98
N GLY A 158 -14.93 -0.57 -0.73
CA GLY A 158 -14.06 0.48 -0.20
C GLY A 158 -12.57 0.18 -0.32
N TRP A 159 -11.83 1.20 -0.74
CA TRP A 159 -10.38 1.20 -0.88
C TRP A 159 -9.76 2.32 -0.05
N LEU A 160 -8.62 2.05 0.56
CA LEU A 160 -7.83 2.99 1.36
C LEU A 160 -6.41 3.05 0.80
N PHE A 161 -5.97 4.25 0.41
CA PHE A 161 -4.55 4.52 0.34
C PHE A 161 -3.97 4.61 1.74
N GLN A 162 -2.80 4.03 1.95
CA GLN A 162 -1.99 4.24 3.15
C GLN A 162 -0.59 4.64 2.72
N GLU A 163 -0.14 5.80 3.19
CA GLU A 163 1.22 6.28 2.94
C GLU A 163 2.22 5.50 3.79
N VAL A 164 3.22 4.89 3.14
CA VAL A 164 4.30 4.17 3.83
C VAL A 164 5.62 4.62 3.25
N THR A 165 6.35 5.42 4.04
CA THR A 165 7.68 5.95 3.70
C THR A 165 8.80 5.13 4.33
N THR A 166 8.51 4.38 5.39
CA THR A 166 9.42 3.46 6.09
C THR A 166 8.66 2.23 6.55
N ARG A 167 9.13 1.02 6.22
CA ARG A 167 8.43 -0.23 6.56
C ARG A 167 8.68 -0.65 8.01
N LEU A 168 7.70 -1.30 8.62
CA LEU A 168 7.91 -1.97 9.91
C LEU A 168 8.95 -3.10 9.80
N PRO A 169 9.78 -3.32 10.83
CA PRO A 169 10.79 -4.37 10.84
C PRO A 169 10.23 -5.75 10.44
N GLY A 170 10.93 -6.47 9.57
CA GLY A 170 10.57 -7.84 9.15
C GLY A 170 9.35 -7.96 8.22
N ARG A 171 8.74 -6.84 7.79
CA ARG A 171 7.58 -6.87 6.87
C ARG A 171 7.93 -7.41 5.49
N ILE A 172 9.15 -7.15 5.02
CA ILE A 172 9.75 -7.71 3.81
C ILE A 172 10.96 -8.54 4.29
N THR A 173 11.06 -9.79 3.85
CA THR A 173 12.24 -10.60 4.15
C THR A 173 13.47 -9.96 3.49
N ALA A 174 14.59 -9.89 4.21
CA ALA A 174 15.82 -9.21 3.75
C ALA A 174 16.40 -9.81 2.45
N ASP A 175 15.92 -11.00 2.08
CA ASP A 175 16.33 -11.80 0.93
C ASP A 175 15.76 -11.29 -0.40
N GLY A 176 14.83 -10.31 -0.39
CA GLY A 176 14.21 -9.77 -1.60
C GLY A 176 14.25 -8.24 -1.69
N THR A 177 15.22 -7.68 -2.41
CA THR A 177 15.26 -6.24 -2.75
C THR A 177 14.33 -5.95 -3.94
N THR A 178 13.02 -6.05 -3.71
CA THR A 178 12.03 -5.91 -4.79
C THR A 178 11.30 -4.58 -4.65
N PHE A 179 11.25 -3.81 -5.73
CA PHE A 179 10.48 -2.57 -5.80
C PHE A 179 9.24 -2.78 -6.67
N ALA A 180 8.11 -2.26 -6.20
CA ALA A 180 6.82 -2.37 -6.88
C ALA A 180 6.79 -1.58 -8.18
N SER A 181 7.56 -0.49 -8.26
CA SER A 181 7.60 0.41 -9.40
C SER A 181 8.94 1.13 -9.53
N GLN A 182 9.21 1.71 -10.70
CA GLN A 182 10.35 2.63 -10.89
C GLN A 182 10.26 3.84 -9.96
N SER A 183 9.06 4.36 -9.69
CA SER A 183 8.84 5.47 -8.77
C SER A 183 9.23 5.12 -7.33
N ASP A 184 8.91 3.91 -6.86
CA ASP A 184 9.29 3.46 -5.52
C ASP A 184 10.81 3.32 -5.40
N LEU A 185 11.45 2.75 -6.43
CA LEU A 185 12.90 2.67 -6.50
C LEU A 185 13.53 4.08 -6.52
N ALA A 186 13.00 5.00 -7.33
CA ALA A 186 13.50 6.37 -7.39
C ALA A 186 13.32 7.11 -6.06
N ALA A 187 12.19 6.91 -5.37
CA ALA A 187 11.95 7.47 -4.04
C ALA A 187 12.94 6.92 -3.01
N ALA A 188 13.20 5.60 -3.02
CA ALA A 188 14.20 4.99 -2.16
C ALA A 188 15.63 5.49 -2.45
N LEU A 189 15.99 5.64 -3.73
CA LEU A 189 17.28 6.21 -4.13
C LEU A 189 17.43 7.67 -3.69
N ARG A 190 16.37 8.48 -3.73
CA ARG A 190 16.39 9.85 -3.20
C ARG A 190 16.60 9.88 -1.69
N ARG A 191 15.92 9.01 -0.94
CA ARG A 191 16.11 8.90 0.52
C ARG A 191 17.52 8.44 0.88
N ALA A 192 18.02 7.42 0.18
CA ALA A 192 19.41 6.96 0.30
C ALA A 192 20.40 8.10 0.00
N SER A 193 20.14 8.90 -1.04
CA SER A 193 20.99 10.03 -1.40
C SER A 193 21.04 11.14 -0.35
N VAL A 194 19.91 11.47 0.27
CA VAL A 194 19.88 12.45 1.36
C VAL A 194 20.69 11.91 2.55
N ALA A 195 20.46 10.66 2.95
CA ALA A 195 21.14 10.06 4.09
C ALA A 195 22.65 9.85 3.85
N HIS A 196 23.05 9.53 2.61
CA HIS A 196 24.46 9.40 2.24
C HIS A 196 25.18 10.75 2.26
N GLY A 197 24.52 11.85 1.90
CA GLY A 197 25.11 13.19 2.07
C GLY A 197 25.45 13.53 3.53
N GLU A 198 24.64 13.05 4.49
CA GLU A 198 24.96 13.15 5.91
C GLU A 198 26.12 12.22 6.32
N HIS A 199 26.22 11.04 5.71
CA HIS A 199 27.34 10.12 5.89
C HIS A 199 28.66 10.74 5.40
N GLU A 200 28.70 11.26 4.18
CA GLU A 200 29.87 11.94 3.60
C GLU A 200 30.34 13.12 4.47
N THR A 201 29.38 13.87 5.03
CA THR A 201 29.69 14.96 5.98
C THR A 201 30.37 14.42 7.25
N ARG A 202 29.96 13.25 7.76
CA ARG A 202 30.56 12.63 8.95
C ARG A 202 31.95 12.04 8.69
N ILE A 203 32.18 11.47 7.52
CA ILE A 203 33.50 10.91 7.16
C ILE A 203 34.47 11.98 6.61
N GLY A 204 33.97 13.19 6.35
CA GLY A 204 34.79 14.35 5.99
C GLY A 204 35.17 14.41 4.51
N GLY A 205 34.40 13.77 3.63
CA GLY A 205 34.69 13.74 2.20
C GLY A 205 33.80 12.79 1.42
N HIS A 206 34.04 12.73 0.11
CA HIS A 206 33.33 11.82 -0.79
C HIS A 206 33.59 10.36 -0.42
N ASP A 207 32.53 9.54 -0.40
CA ASP A 207 32.61 8.10 -0.21
C ASP A 207 32.68 7.39 -1.58
N GLU A 208 33.83 6.81 -1.91
CA GLU A 208 33.99 6.03 -3.15
C GLU A 208 33.10 4.78 -3.18
N ASN A 209 32.60 4.31 -2.03
CA ASN A 209 31.72 3.15 -1.89
C ASN A 209 30.23 3.53 -1.83
N TRP A 210 29.86 4.73 -2.32
CA TRP A 210 28.49 5.24 -2.28
C TRP A 210 27.44 4.24 -2.80
N ALA A 211 27.77 3.46 -3.82
CA ALA A 211 26.85 2.48 -4.40
C ALA A 211 26.54 1.33 -3.42
N ASP A 212 27.56 0.84 -2.71
CA ASP A 212 27.40 -0.20 -1.69
C ASP A 212 26.66 0.34 -0.48
N TRP A 213 26.93 1.59 -0.09
CA TRP A 213 26.22 2.26 0.99
C TRP A 213 24.73 2.44 0.67
N TYR A 214 24.40 2.87 -0.56
CA TYR A 214 23.01 2.98 -1.01
C TYR A 214 22.30 1.62 -1.01
N ALA A 215 22.97 0.57 -1.47
CA ALA A 215 22.41 -0.77 -1.46
C ALA A 215 22.12 -1.24 -0.02
N ASP A 216 23.06 -1.06 0.91
CA ASP A 216 22.88 -1.39 2.33
C ASP A 216 21.74 -0.57 2.97
N TYR A 217 21.70 0.74 2.68
CA TYR A 217 20.62 1.63 3.12
C TYR A 217 19.26 1.13 2.65
N ILE A 218 19.12 0.85 1.36
CA ILE A 218 17.87 0.43 0.74
C ILE A 218 17.39 -0.90 1.34
N VAL A 219 18.28 -1.87 1.48
CA VAL A 219 17.95 -3.19 2.03
C VAL A 219 17.51 -3.04 3.49
N ARG A 220 18.23 -2.26 4.30
CA ARG A 220 17.90 -2.02 5.70
C ARG A 220 16.61 -1.23 5.85
N GLU A 221 16.36 -0.23 5.02
CA GLU A 221 15.11 0.53 5.00
C GLU A 221 13.91 -0.36 4.68
N GLN A 222 14.02 -1.24 3.68
CA GLN A 222 12.96 -2.18 3.32
C GLN A 222 12.69 -3.22 4.40
N ALA A 223 13.75 -3.69 5.06
CA ALA A 223 13.68 -4.65 6.16
C ALA A 223 13.32 -4.01 7.51
N GLY A 224 13.23 -2.68 7.60
CA GLY A 224 13.01 -1.93 8.84
C GLY A 224 14.17 -2.07 9.85
N LEU A 225 15.39 -2.26 9.39
CA LEU A 225 16.61 -2.39 10.20
C LEU A 225 17.26 -1.01 10.45
N PRO A 226 18.15 -0.89 11.47
CA PRO A 226 18.95 0.31 11.66
C PRO A 226 19.73 0.68 10.39
N LEU A 227 19.53 1.91 9.93
CA LEU A 227 20.18 2.46 8.72
C LEU A 227 21.70 2.53 8.89
N PRO A 228 22.48 2.40 7.80
CA PRO A 228 23.93 2.52 7.86
C PRO A 228 24.30 3.92 8.34
N SER A 229 25.32 3.97 9.21
CA SER A 229 25.91 5.22 9.69
C SER A 229 26.84 5.74 8.62
#